data_AF-A0A6B9GAJ4-F1
#
_entry.id   AF-A0A6B9GAJ4-F1
#
_cell.length_a   1.000
_cell.length_b   1.000
_cell.length_c   1.000
_cell.angle_alpha   90.00
_cell.angle_beta   90.00
_cell.angle_gamma   90.00
#
_symmetry.space_group_name_H-M   'P 1'
#
loop_
_entity.id
_entity.type
_entity.pdbx_description
1 polymer ?
#
loop_
_entity_poly.entity_id
_entity_poly.type
_entity_poly.pdbx_seq_one_letter_code
_entity_poly.pdbx_strand_id
1 'polypeptide(L)' 'MPHVDIKCLPRHLTEQQLEALAEDITAALIKNLGTTDDAVSIALNEITSDQWKSDVYDTIIKPHLAELIKKPGYQY' A
#
# COMPACT_ATOMS: atom_id res chain seq x y z
N MET A 1 -12.66 9.40 -5.41
CA MET A 1 -11.90 9.57 -4.17
C MET A 1 -11.23 8.25 -3.81
N PRO A 2 -10.02 7.98 -4.33
CA PRO A 2 -9.30 6.76 -4.00
C PRO A 2 -8.68 6.82 -2.60
N HIS A 3 -8.61 5.66 -1.94
CA HIS A 3 -7.84 5.45 -0.73
C HIS A 3 -6.78 4.37 -0.98
N VAL A 4 -5.56 4.60 -0.51
CA VAL A 4 -4.47 3.62 -0.55
C VAL A 4 -4.04 3.29 0.87
N ASP A 5 -4.09 2.01 1.23
CA ASP A 5 -3.55 1.49 2.48
C ASP A 5 -2.30 0.66 2.17
N ILE A 6 -1.14 1.18 2.55
CA ILE A 6 0.16 0.55 2.36
C ILE A 6 0.49 -0.22 3.64
N LYS A 7 0.64 -1.53 3.52
CA LYS A 7 1.27 -2.38 4.53
C LYS A 7 2.66 -2.77 4.04
N CYS A 8 3.69 -2.59 4.86
CA CYS A 8 5.05 -2.99 4.52
C CYS A 8 5.84 -3.40 5.76
N LEU A 9 7.00 -4.04 5.57
CA LEU A 9 7.94 -4.23 6.67
C LEU A 9 8.52 -2.88 7.12
N PRO A 10 8.94 -2.72 8.39
CA PRO A 10 9.52 -1.48 8.87
C PRO A 10 10.67 -0.97 7.99
N ARG A 11 10.62 0.32 7.63
CA ARG A 11 11.61 1.01 6.78
C ARG A 11 12.22 2.25 7.42
N HIS A 12 11.63 2.77 8.51
CA HIS A 12 12.10 3.97 9.20
C HIS A 12 12.27 5.17 8.25
N LEU A 13 11.25 5.42 7.42
CA LEU A 13 11.27 6.54 6.48
C LEU A 13 11.34 7.87 7.23
N THR A 14 12.13 8.80 6.70
CA THR A 14 12.10 10.20 7.16
C THR A 14 10.81 10.89 6.71
N GLU A 15 10.48 12.02 7.32
CA GLU A 15 9.33 12.85 6.90
C GLU A 15 9.41 13.21 5.40
N GLN A 16 10.58 13.64 4.92
CA GLN A 16 10.80 13.93 3.51
C GLN A 16 10.56 12.70 2.60
N GLN A 17 10.92 11.50 3.05
CA GLN A 17 10.68 10.27 2.29
C GLN A 17 9.20 9.87 2.31
N LEU A 18 8.48 10.15 3.40
CA LEU A 18 7.04 9.94 3.50
C LEU A 18 6.28 10.88 2.57
N GLU A 19 6.66 12.16 2.52
CA GLU A 19 6.11 13.16 1.61
C GLU A 19 6.34 12.75 0.14
N ALA A 20 7.57 12.41 -0.22
CA ALA A 20 7.90 11.97 -1.59
C ALA A 20 7.11 10.71 -1.99
N LEU A 21 6.96 9.73 -1.08
CA LEU A 21 6.15 8.54 -1.34
C LEU A 21 4.67 8.89 -1.57
N ALA A 22 4.12 9.81 -0.78
CA ALA A 22 2.73 10.25 -0.93
C ALA A 22 2.53 10.98 -2.27
N GLU A 23 3.44 11.87 -2.65
CA GLU A 23 3.41 12.59 -3.93
C GLU A 23 3.44 11.62 -5.13
N ASP A 24 4.37 10.66 -5.12
CA ASP A 24 4.54 9.70 -6.22
C ASP A 24 3.29 8.82 -6.39
N ILE A 25 2.68 8.37 -5.30
CA ILE A 25 1.45 7.56 -5.33
C ILE A 25 0.27 8.41 -5.82
N THR A 26 0.11 9.62 -5.28
CA THR A 26 -0.96 10.55 -5.70
C THR A 26 -0.85 10.86 -7.19
N ALA A 27 0.35 11.15 -7.70
CA ALA A 27 0.59 11.39 -9.12
C ALA A 27 0.20 10.18 -9.99
N ALA A 28 0.52 8.97 -9.55
CA ALA A 28 0.11 7.76 -10.24
C ALA A 28 -1.42 7.60 -10.28
N LEU A 29 -2.12 7.90 -9.18
CA LEU A 29 -3.59 7.82 -9.13
C LEU A 29 -4.26 8.88 -9.99
N ILE A 30 -3.78 10.13 -9.95
CA ILE A 30 -4.28 11.22 -10.82
C ILE A 30 -4.15 10.80 -12.28
N LYS A 31 -2.97 10.32 -12.68
CA LYS A 31 -2.69 9.91 -14.05
C LYS A 31 -3.59 8.78 -14.55
N ASN A 32 -3.85 7.76 -13.72
CA ASN A 32 -4.51 6.54 -14.17
C ASN A 32 -6.02 6.49 -13.87
N LEU A 33 -6.49 7.25 -12.86
CA LEU A 33 -7.89 7.24 -12.42
C LEU A 33 -8.61 8.57 -12.71
N GLY A 34 -7.91 9.60 -13.19
CA GLY A 34 -8.52 10.91 -13.45
C GLY A 34 -9.05 11.60 -12.19
N THR A 35 -8.48 11.29 -11.02
CA THR A 35 -8.82 11.94 -9.75
C THR A 35 -8.09 13.27 -9.58
N THR A 36 -8.45 14.03 -8.56
CA THR A 36 -7.73 15.22 -8.09
C THR A 36 -6.92 14.91 -6.83
N ASP A 37 -5.96 15.78 -6.52
CA ASP A 37 -5.05 15.67 -5.36
C ASP A 37 -5.82 15.62 -4.03
N ASP A 38 -6.75 16.55 -3.83
CA ASP A 38 -7.62 16.67 -2.64
C ASP A 38 -8.58 15.49 -2.42
N ALA A 39 -8.72 14.62 -3.43
CA ALA A 39 -9.56 13.43 -3.38
C ALA A 39 -8.79 12.15 -3.00
N VAL A 40 -7.46 12.22 -2.83
CA VAL A 40 -6.60 11.08 -2.47
C VAL A 40 -6.32 11.06 -0.97
N SER A 41 -6.37 9.87 -0.37
CA SER A 41 -5.87 9.63 0.99
C SER A 41 -4.98 8.39 1.04
N ILE A 42 -3.91 8.44 1.83
CA ILE A 42 -2.90 7.38 1.90
C ILE A 42 -2.61 7.07 3.38
N ALA A 43 -2.64 5.81 3.75
CA ALA A 43 -2.19 5.30 5.04
C ALA A 43 -0.93 4.43 4.84
N LEU A 44 0.03 4.53 5.77
CA LEU A 44 1.21 3.68 5.84
C LEU A 44 1.26 2.94 7.18
N ASN A 45 1.27 1.62 7.12
CA ASN A 45 1.28 0.73 8.27
C ASN A 45 2.49 -0.20 8.19
N GLU A 46 3.45 -0.02 9.10
CA GLU A 46 4.61 -0.90 9.21
C GLU A 46 4.27 -2.14 10.06
N ILE A 47 4.41 -3.33 9.48
CA ILE A 47 4.10 -4.64 10.09
C ILE A 47 5.38 -5.46 10.15
N THR A 48 5.71 -6.00 11.32
CA THR A 48 6.95 -6.79 11.48
C THR A 48 6.89 -8.10 10.69
N SER A 49 8.05 -8.68 10.41
CA SER A 49 8.15 -9.90 9.58
C SER A 49 7.47 -11.12 10.21
N ASP A 50 7.50 -11.22 11.54
CA ASP A 50 6.84 -12.28 12.32
C ASP A 50 5.31 -12.18 12.28
N GLN A 51 4.78 -10.96 12.16
CA GLN A 51 3.33 -10.70 12.05
C GLN A 51 2.82 -10.74 10.61
N TRP A 52 3.71 -10.60 9.61
CA TRP A 52 3.30 -10.47 8.20
C TRP A 52 2.39 -11.61 7.71
N LYS A 53 2.70 -12.85 8.09
CA LYS A 53 1.90 -14.00 7.67
C LYS A 53 0.48 -13.94 8.23
N SER A 54 0.33 -13.74 9.54
CA SER A 54 -0.96 -13.73 10.21
C SER A 54 -1.79 -12.50 9.87
N ASP A 55 -1.15 -11.32 9.79
CA ASP A 55 -1.86 -10.04 9.80
C ASP A 55 -2.07 -9.49 8.39
N VAL A 56 -1.27 -9.94 7.41
CA VAL A 56 -1.34 -9.45 6.02
C VAL A 56 -1.58 -10.58 5.05
N TYR A 57 -0.77 -11.64 5.06
CA TYR A 57 -0.88 -12.67 4.03
C TYR A 57 -2.18 -13.47 4.17
N ASP A 58 -2.43 -14.07 5.33
CA ASP A 58 -3.57 -14.96 5.54
C ASP A 58 -4.92 -14.19 5.57
N THR A 59 -4.91 -12.92 5.96
CA THR A 59 -6.11 -12.07 6.16
C THR A 59 -6.46 -11.19 4.97
N ILE A 60 -5.47 -10.66 4.25
CA ILE A 60 -5.69 -9.65 3.20
C ILE A 60 -5.33 -10.22 1.82
N ILE A 61 -4.16 -10.84 1.67
CA ILE A 61 -3.66 -11.27 0.36
C ILE A 61 -4.32 -12.57 -0.10
N LYS A 62 -4.25 -13.60 0.73
CA LYS A 62 -4.66 -14.97 0.39
C LYS A 62 -6.16 -15.09 0.08
N PRO A 63 -7.08 -14.49 0.85
CA PRO A 63 -8.51 -14.59 0.56
C PRO A 63 -8.92 -13.91 -0.75
N HIS A 64 -8.16 -12.87 -1.16
CA HIS A 64 -8.47 -12.03 -2.32
C HIS A 64 -7.52 -12.27 -3.51
N LEU A 65 -6.72 -13.35 -3.49
CA LEU A 65 -5.61 -13.56 -4.44
C LEU A 65 -6.05 -13.49 -5.92
N ALA A 66 -7.29 -13.88 -6.23
CA ALA A 66 -7.85 -13.82 -7.57
C ALA A 66 -8.22 -12.39 -8.03
N GLU A 67 -8.55 -11.50 -7.09
CA GLU A 67 -9.00 -10.12 -7.34
C GLU A 67 -7.83 -9.13 -7.40
N LEU A 68 -6.64 -9.53 -6.90
CA LEU A 68 -5.46 -8.68 -6.92
C LEU A 68 -5.02 -8.36 -8.36
N ILE A 69 -5.00 -7.06 -8.70
CA ILE A 69 -4.43 -6.55 -9.96
C ILE A 69 -2.92 -6.81 -10.08
N LYS A 70 -2.25 -7.07 -8.95
CA LYS A 70 -0.85 -7.47 -8.84
C LYS A 70 -0.69 -8.55 -7.76
N LYS A 71 -0.36 -9.77 -8.16
CA LYS A 71 -0.14 -10.91 -7.26
C LYS A 71 1.27 -10.87 -6.64
N PRO A 72 1.46 -11.35 -5.39
CA PRO A 72 2.78 -11.50 -4.80
C PRO A 72 3.60 -12.57 -5.53
N GLY A 73 4.92 -12.40 -5.57
CA GLY A 73 5.87 -13.41 -6.06
C GLY A 73 6.25 -14.47 -5.01
N TYR A 74 5.62 -14.44 -3.84
CA TYR A 74 5.87 -15.32 -2.70
C TYR A 74 4.58 -15.97 -2.22
N GLN A 75 4.72 -17.06 -1.47
CA GLN A 75 3.62 -17.77 -0.82
C GLN A 75 4.04 -18.15 0.60
N TYR A 76 3.07 -18.23 1.50
CA TYR A 76 3.23 -18.68 2.89
C TYR A 76 2.40 -19.94 3.15
#